data_AF-A0A942RTW0-F1
#
_entry.id   AF-A0A942RTW0-F1
#
_cell.length_a   1.000
_cell.length_b   1.000
_cell.length_c   1.000
_cell.angle_alpha   90.00
_cell.angle_beta   90.00
_cell.angle_gamma   90.00
#
_symmetry.space_group_name_H-M   'P 1'
#
loop_
_entity.id
_entity.type
_entity.pdbx_description
1 polymer ?
#
loop_
_entity_poly.entity_id
_entity_poly.type
_entity_poly.pdbx_seq_one_letter_code
_entity_poly.pdbx_strand_id
1 'polypeptide(L)'
;MHFFQFIYILIYRAFYILLQKKKEAAFAAKYIKKLELQFEGEFDEKTFKKIVFYYSLKVPAIYDAFLSLHRRRTFQHEKERLLKYFICSSVFDNFFDRRELNDEEIYQITFNSNQYQPKTFTERIALYCHLDILNSVKDKTSYLQVLHFEYEAQVNSRKQCSVTITNKEIEDITLSKGGNAVLLCSFYLDILHTEAELNCWYKLGNAIQLVNDLFDIYKDVQSGLQTIPNRVQKVDELKNYYNNFIQQVKVEINNIPIQSSKKLHLKISLMGICALGVVAIHQLKNIETKYNGLPKLNTLTRKDLIIDMEKFSNIWLWLKTVYFLSKN
;
A
#
# COMPACT_ATOMS: atom_id res chain seq x y z
N MET A 1 -9.65 -14.70 -21.10
CA MET A 1 -10.71 -14.65 -20.07
C MET A 1 -12.02 -14.21 -20.73
N HIS A 2 -13.09 -14.98 -20.58
CA HIS A 2 -14.42 -14.60 -21.08
C HIS A 2 -15.07 -13.56 -20.14
N PHE A 3 -15.93 -12.68 -20.68
CA PHE A 3 -16.58 -11.63 -19.90
C PHE A 3 -17.40 -12.19 -18.73
N PHE A 4 -18.18 -13.25 -18.95
CA PHE A 4 -18.95 -13.90 -17.87
C PHE A 4 -18.06 -14.49 -16.76
N GLN A 5 -16.92 -15.08 -17.13
CA GLN A 5 -15.94 -15.59 -16.17
C GLN A 5 -15.36 -14.44 -15.32
N PHE A 6 -15.05 -13.30 -15.95
CA PHE A 6 -14.58 -12.11 -15.24
C PHE A 6 -15.61 -11.61 -14.22
N ILE A 7 -16.86 -11.43 -14.66
CA ILE A 7 -17.94 -10.94 -13.81
C ILE A 7 -18.19 -11.89 -12.64
N TYR A 8 -18.21 -13.21 -12.89
CA TYR A 8 -18.35 -14.20 -11.85
C TYR A 8 -17.23 -14.09 -10.80
N ILE A 9 -15.96 -14.04 -11.22
CA ILE A 9 -14.83 -13.91 -10.29
C ILE A 9 -14.92 -12.60 -9.52
N LEU A 10 -15.23 -11.51 -10.19
CA LEU A 10 -15.34 -10.19 -9.55
C LEU A 10 -16.43 -10.17 -8.47
N ILE A 11 -17.64 -10.66 -8.78
CA ILE A 11 -18.76 -10.71 -7.82
C ILE A 11 -18.41 -11.62 -6.64
N TYR A 12 -17.91 -12.82 -6.92
CA TYR A 12 -17.47 -13.77 -5.88
C TYR A 12 -16.46 -13.11 -4.94
N ARG A 13 -15.48 -12.39 -5.51
CA ARG A 13 -14.44 -11.71 -4.75
C ARG A 13 -14.94 -10.50 -3.98
N ALA A 14 -15.81 -9.67 -4.57
CA ALA A 14 -16.40 -8.54 -3.88
C ALA A 14 -17.18 -9.04 -2.64
N PHE A 15 -18.00 -10.07 -2.81
CA PHE A 15 -18.72 -10.70 -1.70
C PHE A 15 -17.76 -11.27 -0.64
N TYR A 16 -16.73 -12.01 -1.06
CA TYR A 16 -15.71 -12.53 -0.15
C TYR A 16 -15.02 -11.42 0.65
N ILE A 17 -14.55 -10.36 -0.02
CA ILE A 17 -13.87 -9.23 0.61
C ILE A 17 -14.79 -8.53 1.61
N LEU A 18 -16.06 -8.26 1.25
CA LEU A 18 -17.00 -7.60 2.15
C LEU A 18 -17.27 -8.43 3.42
N LEU A 19 -17.47 -9.74 3.25
CA LEU A 19 -17.69 -10.64 4.39
C LEU A 19 -16.47 -10.73 5.30
N GLN A 20 -15.28 -10.93 4.73
CA GLN A 20 -14.05 -11.06 5.50
C GLN A 20 -13.66 -9.74 6.14
N LYS A 21 -13.76 -8.61 5.42
CA LYS A 21 -13.46 -7.28 5.98
C LYS A 21 -14.23 -7.02 7.27
N LYS A 22 -15.51 -7.39 7.34
CA LYS A 22 -16.29 -7.24 8.58
C LYS A 22 -15.72 -8.09 9.73
N LYS A 23 -15.34 -9.33 9.46
CA LYS A 23 -14.76 -10.25 10.45
C LYS A 23 -13.38 -9.76 10.91
N GLU A 24 -12.52 -9.40 9.97
CA GLU A 24 -11.17 -8.92 10.22
C GLU A 24 -11.18 -7.58 10.96
N ALA A 25 -12.12 -6.69 10.67
CA ALA A 25 -12.27 -5.42 11.41
C ALA A 25 -12.65 -5.65 12.88
N ALA A 26 -13.59 -6.57 13.15
CA ALA A 26 -13.98 -6.92 14.51
C ALA A 26 -12.82 -7.58 15.29
N PHE A 27 -12.08 -8.47 14.62
CA PHE A 27 -10.88 -9.09 15.18
C PHE A 27 -9.81 -8.03 15.52
N ALA A 28 -9.47 -7.15 14.58
CA ALA A 28 -8.47 -6.11 14.78
C ALA A 28 -8.85 -5.14 15.89
N ALA A 29 -10.10 -4.67 15.91
CA ALA A 29 -10.59 -3.79 16.97
C ALA A 29 -10.45 -4.44 18.36
N LYS A 30 -10.87 -5.70 18.49
CA LYS A 30 -10.76 -6.45 19.76
C LYS A 30 -9.29 -6.63 20.18
N TYR A 31 -8.42 -6.95 19.23
CA TYR A 31 -7.00 -7.15 19.49
C TYR A 31 -6.31 -5.85 19.92
N ILE A 32 -6.58 -4.74 19.23
CA ILE A 32 -6.04 -3.42 19.58
C ILE A 32 -6.53 -2.99 20.96
N LYS A 33 -7.83 -3.13 21.28
CA LYS A 33 -8.35 -2.83 22.62
C LYS A 33 -7.70 -3.67 23.72
N LYS A 34 -7.34 -4.92 23.44
CA LYS A 34 -6.56 -5.75 24.38
C LYS A 34 -5.17 -5.16 24.62
N LEU A 35 -4.48 -4.67 23.58
CA LEU A 35 -3.18 -4.03 23.72
C LEU A 35 -3.27 -2.69 24.46
N GLU A 36 -4.28 -1.88 24.17
CA GLU A 36 -4.54 -0.62 24.88
C GLU A 36 -4.68 -0.83 26.39
N LEU A 37 -5.45 -1.85 26.79
CA LEU A 37 -5.57 -2.24 28.21
C LEU A 37 -4.24 -2.77 28.78
N GLN A 38 -3.51 -3.59 28.02
CA GLN A 38 -2.25 -4.19 28.48
C GLN A 38 -1.13 -3.16 28.66
N PHE A 39 -1.09 -2.11 27.84
CA PHE A 39 -0.02 -1.10 27.84
C PHE A 39 -0.43 0.24 28.46
N GLU A 40 -1.60 0.28 29.10
CA GLU A 40 -2.14 1.42 29.84
C GLU A 40 -2.13 2.71 29.00
N GLY A 41 -2.74 2.66 27.82
CA GLY A 41 -2.88 3.82 26.95
C GLY A 41 -3.79 3.52 25.76
N GLU A 42 -4.03 4.53 24.92
CA GLU A 42 -4.95 4.40 23.80
C GLU A 42 -4.37 5.01 22.52
N PHE A 43 -4.71 4.42 21.38
CA PHE A 43 -4.43 5.06 20.10
C PHE A 43 -5.38 6.23 19.89
N ASP A 44 -4.87 7.31 19.27
CA ASP A 44 -5.75 8.33 18.73
C ASP A 44 -6.73 7.72 17.71
N GLU A 45 -7.93 8.29 17.62
CA GLU A 45 -9.03 7.74 16.82
C GLU A 45 -8.64 7.56 15.34
N LYS A 46 -7.82 8.47 14.80
CA LYS A 46 -7.36 8.42 13.40
C LYS A 46 -6.42 7.24 13.19
N THR A 47 -5.47 7.02 14.11
CA THR A 47 -4.54 5.88 14.08
C THR A 47 -5.29 4.56 14.26
N PHE A 48 -6.21 4.47 15.22
CA PHE A 48 -7.04 3.27 15.42
C PHE A 48 -7.84 2.91 14.15
N LYS A 49 -8.57 3.87 13.59
CA LYS A 49 -9.36 3.68 12.36
C LYS A 49 -8.48 3.27 11.18
N LYS A 50 -7.29 3.88 11.04
CA LYS A 50 -6.32 3.57 9.99
C LYS A 50 -5.89 2.10 10.06
N ILE A 51 -5.45 1.63 11.24
CA ILE A 51 -5.01 0.24 11.44
C ILE A 51 -6.13 -0.73 11.08
N VAL A 52 -7.32 -0.56 11.69
CA VAL A 52 -8.47 -1.46 11.48
C VAL A 52 -8.89 -1.49 10.02
N PHE A 53 -8.97 -0.34 9.35
CA PHE A 53 -9.39 -0.24 7.96
C PHE A 53 -8.40 -0.94 7.02
N TYR A 54 -7.10 -0.60 7.11
CA TYR A 54 -6.12 -1.16 6.18
C TYR A 54 -5.90 -2.66 6.40
N TYR A 55 -5.82 -3.11 7.65
CA TYR A 55 -5.73 -4.54 7.96
C TYR A 55 -6.92 -5.30 7.39
N SER A 56 -8.14 -4.88 7.74
CA SER A 56 -9.36 -5.60 7.37
C SER A 56 -9.63 -5.62 5.86
N LEU A 57 -9.13 -4.63 5.13
CA LEU A 57 -9.21 -4.60 3.67
C LEU A 57 -8.11 -5.44 3.01
N LYS A 58 -6.85 -5.27 3.43
CA LYS A 58 -5.69 -5.87 2.74
C LYS A 58 -5.60 -7.38 2.92
N VAL A 59 -6.06 -7.93 4.06
CA VAL A 59 -6.16 -9.39 4.28
C VAL A 59 -6.92 -10.11 3.17
N PRO A 60 -8.22 -9.85 2.97
CA PRO A 60 -8.96 -10.54 1.92
C PRO A 60 -8.66 -10.03 0.50
N ALA A 61 -8.21 -8.79 0.33
CA ALA A 61 -7.99 -8.21 -1.00
C ALA A 61 -6.63 -8.57 -1.62
N ILE A 62 -5.57 -8.61 -0.80
CA ILE A 62 -4.18 -8.77 -1.24
C ILE A 62 -3.59 -10.10 -0.73
N TYR A 63 -3.52 -10.30 0.59
CA TYR A 63 -2.81 -11.45 1.15
C TYR A 63 -3.46 -12.78 0.71
N ASP A 64 -4.77 -12.90 0.83
CA ASP A 64 -5.49 -14.08 0.34
C ASP A 64 -5.42 -14.26 -1.19
N ALA A 65 -5.19 -13.19 -1.95
CA ALA A 65 -5.01 -13.28 -3.40
C ALA A 65 -3.65 -13.89 -3.76
N PHE A 66 -2.57 -13.53 -3.06
CA PHE A 66 -1.28 -14.20 -3.21
C PHE A 66 -1.32 -15.64 -2.70
N LEU A 67 -1.92 -15.89 -1.53
CA LEU A 67 -2.03 -17.24 -0.98
C LEU A 67 -2.89 -18.18 -1.83
N SER A 68 -3.77 -17.64 -2.69
CA SER A 68 -4.50 -18.44 -3.67
C SER A 68 -3.59 -19.17 -4.67
N LEU A 69 -2.39 -18.64 -4.94
CA LEU A 69 -1.36 -19.31 -5.74
C LEU A 69 -0.92 -20.63 -5.08
N HIS A 70 -0.89 -20.65 -3.75
CA HIS A 70 -0.59 -21.80 -2.91
C HIS A 70 -1.84 -22.56 -2.45
N ARG A 71 -3.00 -22.29 -3.07
CA ARG A 71 -4.29 -22.93 -2.79
C ARG A 71 -4.76 -22.84 -1.34
N ARG A 72 -4.37 -21.76 -0.64
CA ARG A 72 -4.79 -21.52 0.74
C ARG A 72 -5.15 -20.05 0.98
N ARG A 73 -5.52 -19.75 2.21
CA ARG A 73 -5.80 -18.41 2.72
C ARG A 73 -4.96 -18.15 3.97
N THR A 74 -5.04 -16.94 4.49
CA THR A 74 -4.37 -16.51 5.71
C THR A 74 -4.83 -17.33 6.93
N PHE A 75 -3.88 -17.89 7.66
CA PHE A 75 -4.10 -18.54 8.95
C PHE A 75 -4.16 -17.51 10.09
N GLN A 76 -4.66 -17.93 11.26
CA GLN A 76 -4.88 -17.04 12.39
C GLN A 76 -3.59 -16.39 12.91
N HIS A 77 -2.49 -17.13 13.00
CA HIS A 77 -1.20 -16.58 13.43
C HIS A 77 -0.57 -15.65 12.39
N GLU A 78 -0.80 -15.88 11.09
CA GLU A 78 -0.40 -14.94 10.02
C GLU A 78 -1.20 -13.64 10.10
N LYS A 79 -2.50 -13.73 10.38
CA LYS A 79 -3.38 -12.58 10.62
C LYS A 79 -2.89 -11.73 11.80
N GLU A 80 -2.49 -12.38 12.90
CA GLU A 80 -1.91 -11.68 14.05
C GLU A 80 -0.61 -10.96 13.70
N ARG A 81 0.31 -11.61 12.97
CA ARG A 81 1.56 -10.97 12.49
C ARG A 81 1.28 -9.80 11.57
N LEU A 82 0.36 -9.96 10.62
CA LEU A 82 -0.06 -8.89 9.72
C LEU A 82 -0.68 -7.73 10.48
N LEU A 83 -1.53 -7.98 11.48
CA LEU A 83 -2.11 -6.93 12.31
C LEU A 83 -1.04 -6.16 13.10
N LYS A 84 -0.08 -6.87 13.72
CA LYS A 84 1.08 -6.24 14.38
C LYS A 84 1.86 -5.37 13.40
N TYR A 85 2.04 -5.82 12.15
CA TYR A 85 2.67 -5.00 11.11
C TYR A 85 1.86 -3.72 10.82
N PHE A 86 0.52 -3.79 10.70
CA PHE A 86 -0.28 -2.57 10.49
C PHE A 86 -0.26 -1.61 11.67
N ILE A 87 -0.16 -2.14 12.90
CA ILE A 87 0.09 -1.34 14.10
C ILE A 87 1.44 -0.64 13.95
N CYS A 88 2.53 -1.39 13.73
CA CYS A 88 3.86 -0.82 13.54
C CYS A 88 3.87 0.22 12.42
N SER A 89 3.45 -0.13 11.20
CA SER A 89 3.43 0.79 10.06
C SER A 89 2.66 2.09 10.36
N SER A 90 1.52 2.01 11.05
CA SER A 90 0.75 3.23 11.38
C SER A 90 1.43 4.08 12.45
N VAL A 91 2.12 3.46 13.41
CA VAL A 91 2.86 4.16 14.47
C VAL A 91 4.16 4.75 13.93
N PHE A 92 4.92 4.00 13.14
CA PHE A 92 6.13 4.49 12.47
C PHE A 92 5.80 5.63 11.50
N ASP A 93 4.69 5.57 10.76
CA ASP A 93 4.21 6.71 9.97
C ASP A 93 4.00 7.95 10.86
N ASN A 94 3.43 7.81 12.05
CA ASN A 94 3.30 8.95 12.98
C ASN A 94 4.68 9.44 13.47
N PHE A 95 5.62 8.54 13.77
CA PHE A 95 6.99 8.90 14.16
C PHE A 95 7.67 9.75 13.09
N PHE A 96 7.55 9.37 11.81
CA PHE A 96 8.11 10.13 10.69
C PHE A 96 7.32 11.40 10.37
N ASP A 97 5.99 11.32 10.20
CA ASP A 97 5.16 12.40 9.67
C ASP A 97 4.85 13.47 10.72
N ARG A 98 4.60 13.07 11.97
CA ARG A 98 4.32 13.98 13.09
C ARG A 98 5.57 14.37 13.88
N ARG A 99 6.73 13.82 13.51
CA ARG A 99 8.03 14.04 14.17
C ARG A 99 7.98 13.74 15.67
N GLU A 100 7.26 12.68 16.06
CA GLU A 100 7.19 12.22 17.45
C GLU A 100 8.54 11.68 17.94
N LEU A 101 9.36 11.15 17.02
CA LEU A 101 10.74 10.71 17.26
C LEU A 101 11.67 11.30 16.20
N ASN A 102 12.94 11.49 16.55
CA ASN A 102 13.98 11.82 15.56
C ASN A 102 14.53 10.56 14.85
N ASP A 103 15.33 10.74 13.80
CA ASP A 103 15.80 9.62 12.96
C ASP A 103 16.65 8.62 13.73
N GLU A 104 17.46 9.09 14.68
CA GLU A 104 18.25 8.22 15.55
C GLU A 104 17.34 7.41 16.47
N GLU A 105 16.34 8.04 17.09
CA GLU A 105 15.38 7.33 17.94
C GLU A 105 14.59 6.28 17.15
N ILE A 106 14.18 6.59 15.91
CA ILE A 106 13.51 5.65 15.00
C ILE A 106 14.45 4.50 14.62
N TYR A 107 15.72 4.79 14.35
CA TYR A 107 16.72 3.76 14.08
C TYR A 107 16.90 2.83 15.28
N GLN A 108 17.04 3.39 16.49
CA GLN A 108 17.25 2.63 17.72
C GLN A 108 16.07 1.71 18.04
N ILE A 109 14.82 2.21 17.97
CA ILE A 109 13.64 1.35 18.21
C ILE A 109 13.50 0.25 17.14
N THR A 110 14.00 0.47 15.92
CA THR A 110 13.89 -0.48 14.80
C THR A 110 15.00 -1.53 14.77
N PHE A 111 16.26 -1.13 14.95
CA PHE A 111 17.43 -1.99 14.73
C PHE A 111 18.21 -2.32 16.01
N ASN A 112 18.05 -1.52 17.07
CA ASN A 112 18.62 -1.77 18.40
C ASN A 112 17.51 -1.98 19.45
N SER A 113 16.40 -2.58 19.03
CA SER A 113 15.15 -2.71 19.80
C SER A 113 15.34 -3.30 21.19
N ASN A 114 16.28 -4.24 21.38
CA ASN A 114 16.54 -4.87 22.68
C ASN A 114 17.12 -3.91 23.74
N GLN A 115 17.70 -2.79 23.32
CA GLN A 115 18.30 -1.78 24.20
C GLN A 115 17.45 -0.50 24.29
N TYR A 116 16.45 -0.35 23.43
CA TYR A 116 15.58 0.81 23.40
C TYR A 116 14.66 0.85 24.63
N GLN A 117 14.58 2.01 25.29
CA GLN A 117 13.73 2.22 26.45
C GLN A 117 12.52 3.07 26.06
N PRO A 118 11.34 2.47 25.83
CA PRO A 118 10.17 3.19 25.34
C PRO A 118 9.56 4.09 26.42
N LYS A 119 9.33 5.36 26.07
CA LYS A 119 8.81 6.39 26.98
C LYS A 119 7.28 6.52 26.88
N THR A 120 6.77 6.49 25.65
CA THR A 120 5.34 6.68 25.37
C THR A 120 4.60 5.35 25.17
N PHE A 121 3.27 5.42 25.22
CA PHE A 121 2.39 4.29 24.88
C PHE A 121 2.66 3.78 23.45
N THR A 122 2.81 4.68 22.48
CA THR A 122 3.06 4.33 21.07
C THR A 122 4.42 3.67 20.89
N GLU A 123 5.47 4.15 21.55
CA GLU A 123 6.78 3.48 21.58
C GLU A 123 6.70 2.07 22.19
N ARG A 124 5.99 1.90 23.32
CA ARG A 124 5.83 0.58 23.97
C ARG A 124 5.16 -0.43 23.06
N ILE A 125 4.06 -0.04 22.40
CA ILE A 125 3.37 -0.95 21.47
C ILE A 125 4.20 -1.19 20.21
N ALA A 126 4.82 -0.16 19.63
CA ALA A 126 5.67 -0.34 18.45
C ALA A 126 6.80 -1.34 18.74
N LEU A 127 7.48 -1.18 19.88
CA LEU A 127 8.53 -2.10 20.31
C LEU A 127 8.01 -3.52 20.53
N TYR A 128 6.89 -3.69 21.23
CA TYR A 128 6.26 -4.98 21.47
C TYR A 128 5.89 -5.70 20.17
N CYS A 129 5.16 -5.03 19.28
CA CYS A 129 4.74 -5.60 18.01
C CYS A 129 5.92 -5.91 17.10
N HIS A 130 6.92 -5.03 17.04
CA HIS A 130 8.13 -5.22 16.23
C HIS A 130 8.96 -6.41 16.72
N LEU A 131 9.23 -6.53 18.02
CA LEU A 131 9.98 -7.65 18.57
C LEU A 131 9.27 -8.99 18.36
N ASP A 132 7.95 -9.02 18.51
CA ASP A 132 7.15 -10.23 18.23
C ASP A 132 7.24 -10.65 16.76
N ILE A 133 7.10 -9.70 15.84
CA ILE A 133 7.29 -9.95 14.41
C ILE A 133 8.71 -10.48 14.14
N LEU A 134 9.74 -9.77 14.61
CA LEU A 134 11.14 -10.12 14.41
C LEU A 134 11.47 -11.53 14.93
N ASN A 135 10.84 -11.94 16.03
CA ASN A 135 11.02 -13.27 16.60
C ASN A 135 10.26 -14.38 15.85
N SER A 136 9.23 -14.02 15.07
CA SER A 136 8.35 -14.97 14.39
C SER A 136 8.63 -15.16 12.89
N VAL A 137 9.37 -14.24 12.25
CA VAL A 137 9.76 -14.37 10.84
C VAL A 137 10.80 -15.48 10.66
N LYS A 138 10.62 -16.31 9.62
CA LYS A 138 11.48 -17.49 9.37
C LYS A 138 12.83 -17.10 8.80
N ASP A 139 12.81 -16.24 7.78
CA ASP A 139 14.01 -15.69 7.15
C ASP A 139 14.31 -14.31 7.72
N LYS A 140 14.96 -14.30 8.89
CA LYS A 140 15.32 -13.07 9.61
C LYS A 140 16.29 -12.19 8.82
N THR A 141 17.22 -12.80 8.09
CA THR A 141 18.26 -12.07 7.35
C THR A 141 17.65 -11.24 6.22
N SER A 142 16.86 -11.87 5.35
CA SER A 142 16.21 -11.14 4.26
C SER A 142 15.13 -10.19 4.76
N TYR A 143 14.41 -10.54 5.83
CA TYR A 143 13.47 -9.63 6.49
C TYR A 143 14.16 -8.34 6.95
N LEU A 144 15.27 -8.45 7.70
CA LEU A 144 16.01 -7.30 8.22
C LEU A 144 16.61 -6.46 7.09
N GLN A 145 17.05 -7.09 6.00
CA GLN A 145 17.54 -6.38 4.83
C GLN A 145 16.45 -5.51 4.18
N VAL A 146 15.25 -6.08 3.94
CA VAL A 146 14.12 -5.32 3.36
C VAL A 146 13.63 -4.25 4.35
N LEU A 147 13.65 -4.53 5.65
CA LEU A 147 13.29 -3.55 6.68
C LEU A 147 14.25 -2.35 6.68
N HIS A 148 15.55 -2.60 6.47
CA HIS A 148 16.53 -1.53 6.30
C HIS A 148 16.23 -0.68 5.07
N PHE A 149 15.94 -1.31 3.92
CA PHE A 149 15.57 -0.57 2.72
C PHE A 149 14.28 0.24 2.87
N GLU A 150 13.30 -0.26 3.64
CA GLU A 150 12.10 0.52 3.95
C GLU A 150 12.43 1.72 4.85
N TYR A 151 13.23 1.52 5.90
CA TYR A 151 13.70 2.61 6.75
C TYR A 151 14.44 3.70 5.95
N GLU A 152 15.38 3.29 5.09
CA GLU A 152 16.10 4.23 4.22
C GLU A 152 15.16 4.97 3.26
N ALA A 153 14.17 4.29 2.69
CA ALA A 153 13.18 4.93 1.82
C ALA A 153 12.34 5.98 2.58
N GLN A 154 11.95 5.68 3.82
CA GLN A 154 11.22 6.61 4.69
C GLN A 154 12.07 7.83 5.05
N VAL A 155 13.34 7.65 5.45
CA VAL A 155 14.28 8.75 5.71
C VAL A 155 14.47 9.60 4.45
N ASN A 156 14.72 8.96 3.30
CA ASN A 156 14.90 9.66 2.03
C ASN A 156 13.66 10.43 1.58
N SER A 157 12.44 9.99 1.96
CA SER A 157 11.20 10.68 1.59
C SER A 157 11.13 12.13 2.06
N ARG A 158 11.89 12.52 3.08
CA ARG A 158 12.04 13.91 3.52
C ARG A 158 12.60 14.83 2.43
N LYS A 159 13.39 14.28 1.50
CA LYS A 159 13.90 15.03 0.34
C LYS A 159 12.76 15.51 -0.57
N GLN A 160 11.60 14.84 -0.55
CA GLN A 160 10.42 15.26 -1.31
C GLN A 160 9.80 16.56 -0.80
N CYS A 161 10.21 17.08 0.36
CA CYS A 161 9.85 18.44 0.80
C CYS A 161 10.69 19.52 0.09
N SER A 162 11.79 19.16 -0.57
CA SER A 162 12.65 20.11 -1.28
C SER A 162 12.18 20.32 -2.71
N VAL A 163 12.03 21.58 -3.13
CA VAL A 163 11.74 21.93 -4.53
C VAL A 163 12.88 21.61 -5.49
N THR A 164 14.10 21.40 -4.98
CA THR A 164 15.29 21.10 -5.79
C THR A 164 15.47 19.61 -6.08
N ILE A 165 14.66 18.73 -5.48
CA ILE A 165 14.73 17.29 -5.73
C ILE A 165 14.52 17.00 -7.22
N THR A 166 15.27 16.03 -7.76
CA THR A 166 15.13 15.62 -9.15
C THR A 166 13.92 14.69 -9.36
N ASN A 167 13.41 14.61 -10.59
CA ASN A 167 12.34 13.66 -10.92
C ASN A 167 12.78 12.20 -10.68
N LYS A 168 14.06 11.90 -10.90
CA LYS A 168 14.63 10.57 -10.69
C LYS A 168 14.64 10.19 -9.20
N GLU A 169 15.05 11.11 -8.33
CA GLU A 169 15.01 10.88 -6.89
C GLU A 169 13.59 10.70 -6.37
N ILE A 170 12.63 11.49 -6.85
CA ILE A 170 11.20 11.31 -6.50
C ILE A 170 10.74 9.91 -6.92
N GLU A 171 11.05 9.49 -8.15
CA GLU A 171 10.67 8.18 -8.63
C GLU A 171 11.28 7.07 -7.77
N ASP A 172 12.59 7.12 -7.49
CA ASP A 172 13.27 6.11 -6.69
C ASP A 172 12.68 6.03 -5.27
N ILE A 173 12.43 7.17 -4.63
CA ILE A 173 11.79 7.23 -3.31
C ILE A 173 10.37 6.65 -3.34
N THR A 174 9.53 7.11 -4.28
CA THR A 174 8.13 6.67 -4.41
C THR A 174 8.06 5.16 -4.63
N LEU A 175 8.90 4.62 -5.52
CA LEU A 175 8.91 3.19 -5.80
C LEU A 175 9.45 2.40 -4.60
N SER A 176 10.61 2.79 -4.02
CA SER A 176 11.22 2.05 -2.91
C SER A 176 10.35 2.02 -1.66
N LYS A 177 9.73 3.14 -1.27
CA LYS A 177 8.85 3.20 -0.09
C LYS A 177 7.65 2.27 -0.21
N GLY A 178 6.93 2.34 -1.34
CA GLY A 178 5.83 1.41 -1.58
C GLY A 178 6.27 -0.04 -1.68
N GLY A 179 7.36 -0.26 -2.42
CA GLY A 179 7.89 -1.58 -2.76
C GLY A 179 8.36 -2.36 -1.53
N ASN A 180 9.20 -1.75 -0.70
CA ASN A 180 9.73 -2.39 0.49
C ASN A 180 8.64 -2.62 1.55
N ALA A 181 7.77 -1.63 1.80
CA ALA A 181 6.65 -1.79 2.73
C ALA A 181 5.75 -2.99 2.39
N VAL A 182 5.42 -3.20 1.11
CA VAL A 182 4.58 -4.32 0.69
C VAL A 182 5.38 -5.63 0.57
N LEU A 183 6.66 -5.58 0.22
CA LEU A 183 7.55 -6.74 0.23
C LEU A 183 7.72 -7.32 1.65
N LEU A 184 7.82 -6.47 2.67
CA LEU A 184 7.85 -6.89 4.08
C LEU A 184 6.66 -7.81 4.42
N CYS A 185 5.49 -7.53 3.85
CA CYS A 185 4.31 -8.33 4.11
C CYS A 185 4.44 -9.79 3.69
N SER A 186 5.32 -10.10 2.74
CA SER A 186 5.58 -11.47 2.29
C SER A 186 6.19 -12.33 3.40
N PHE A 187 7.02 -11.74 4.29
CA PHE A 187 7.67 -12.43 5.41
C PHE A 187 6.72 -12.80 6.55
N TYR A 188 5.51 -12.22 6.59
CA TYR A 188 4.50 -12.51 7.60
C TYR A 188 3.60 -13.70 7.22
N LEU A 189 3.83 -14.28 6.05
CA LEU A 189 3.14 -15.45 5.52
C LEU A 189 4.05 -16.68 5.61
N ASP A 190 3.52 -17.80 6.10
CA ASP A 190 4.20 -19.08 6.15
C ASP A 190 4.09 -19.80 4.80
N ILE A 191 4.71 -19.22 3.79
CA ILE A 191 4.95 -19.85 2.50
C ILE A 191 6.42 -19.71 2.14
N LEU A 192 6.89 -20.63 1.30
CA LEU A 192 8.15 -20.44 0.58
C LEU A 192 7.82 -19.64 -0.68
N HIS A 193 8.31 -18.41 -0.74
CA HIS A 193 8.15 -17.57 -1.92
C HIS A 193 9.22 -17.93 -2.95
N THR A 194 8.83 -17.95 -4.21
CA THR A 194 9.76 -17.86 -5.33
C THR A 194 10.26 -16.43 -5.49
N GLU A 195 11.42 -16.24 -6.12
CA GLU A 195 11.93 -14.90 -6.47
C GLU A 195 10.90 -14.10 -7.29
N ALA A 196 10.22 -14.74 -8.24
CA ALA A 196 9.16 -14.12 -9.03
C ALA A 196 7.97 -13.64 -8.19
N GLU A 197 7.62 -14.34 -7.11
CA GLU A 197 6.57 -13.90 -6.18
C GLU A 197 7.03 -12.69 -5.36
N LEU A 198 8.29 -12.68 -4.89
CA LEU A 198 8.87 -11.53 -4.18
C LEU A 198 8.95 -10.29 -5.08
N ASN A 199 9.35 -10.44 -6.34
CA ASN A 199 9.34 -9.35 -7.32
C ASN A 199 7.92 -8.81 -7.56
N CYS A 200 6.92 -9.70 -7.61
CA CYS A 200 5.52 -9.32 -7.73
C CYS A 200 5.01 -8.58 -6.48
N TRP A 201 5.40 -8.99 -5.27
CA TRP A 201 5.12 -8.26 -4.03
C TRP A 201 5.70 -6.83 -4.06
N TYR A 202 6.98 -6.71 -4.40
CA TYR A 202 7.65 -5.40 -4.50
C TYR A 202 6.98 -4.50 -5.55
N LYS A 203 6.70 -5.04 -6.74
CA LYS A 203 6.07 -4.29 -7.83
C LYS A 203 4.63 -3.87 -7.50
N LEU A 204 3.89 -4.69 -6.74
CA LEU A 204 2.58 -4.30 -6.20
C LEU A 204 2.72 -3.12 -5.22
N GLY A 205 3.75 -3.14 -4.38
CA GLY A 205 4.07 -2.03 -3.48
C GLY A 205 4.29 -0.72 -4.22
N ASN A 206 5.10 -0.76 -5.28
CA ASN A 206 5.29 0.39 -6.16
C ASN A 206 3.95 0.91 -6.71
N ALA A 207 3.05 0.00 -7.13
CA ALA A 207 1.74 0.35 -7.69
C ALA A 207 0.85 1.04 -6.65
N ILE A 208 0.84 0.51 -5.42
CA ILE A 208 0.05 1.07 -4.32
C ILE A 208 0.53 2.48 -3.97
N GLN A 209 1.84 2.73 -3.93
CA GLN A 209 2.35 4.07 -3.63
C GLN A 209 2.04 5.06 -4.76
N LEU A 210 2.21 4.67 -6.02
CA LEU A 210 1.82 5.52 -7.15
C LEU A 210 0.32 5.87 -7.13
N VAL A 211 -0.53 4.90 -6.80
CA VAL A 211 -1.98 5.13 -6.63
C VAL A 211 -2.23 6.05 -5.43
N ASN A 212 -1.50 5.89 -4.33
CA ASN A 212 -1.63 6.79 -3.18
C ASN A 212 -1.32 8.24 -3.57
N ASP A 213 -0.16 8.50 -4.18
CA ASP A 213 0.25 9.84 -4.62
C ASP A 213 -0.76 10.46 -5.60
N LEU A 214 -1.38 9.64 -6.47
CA LEU A 214 -2.42 10.07 -7.40
C LEU A 214 -3.73 10.47 -6.70
N PHE A 215 -4.09 9.83 -5.59
CA PHE A 215 -5.29 10.15 -4.82
C PHE A 215 -5.06 11.27 -3.78
N ASP A 216 -3.82 11.41 -3.31
CA ASP A 216 -3.43 12.38 -2.28
C ASP A 216 -2.93 13.71 -2.87
N ILE A 217 -3.01 13.95 -4.19
CA ILE A 217 -2.56 15.20 -4.86
C ILE A 217 -2.93 16.45 -4.07
N TYR A 218 -4.19 16.60 -3.67
CA TYR A 218 -4.61 17.76 -2.88
C TYR A 218 -3.81 17.89 -1.59
N LYS A 219 -3.74 16.82 -0.79
CA LYS A 219 -3.04 16.78 0.49
C LYS A 219 -1.55 17.06 0.32
N ASP A 220 -0.92 16.43 -0.66
CA ASP A 220 0.52 16.54 -0.92
C ASP A 220 0.89 17.94 -1.38
N VAL A 221 0.09 18.53 -2.28
CA VAL A 221 0.27 19.91 -2.72
C VAL A 221 0.11 20.90 -1.56
N GLN A 222 -0.90 20.74 -0.71
CA GLN A 222 -1.07 21.59 0.49
C GLN A 222 0.11 21.45 1.46
N SER A 223 0.77 20.30 1.48
CA SER A 223 1.92 20.01 2.35
C SER A 223 3.26 20.38 1.69
N GLY A 224 3.25 20.92 0.46
CA GLY A 224 4.46 21.27 -0.29
C GLY A 224 5.26 20.06 -0.81
N LEU A 225 4.70 18.86 -0.76
CA LEU A 225 5.37 17.61 -1.15
C LEU A 225 5.51 17.50 -2.67
N GLN A 226 6.72 17.12 -3.09
CA GLN A 226 7.08 16.84 -4.47
C GLN A 226 6.86 15.35 -4.78
N THR A 227 5.74 15.04 -5.41
CA THR A 227 5.39 13.70 -5.92
C THR A 227 5.38 13.67 -7.45
N ILE A 228 5.36 12.48 -8.05
CA ILE A 228 5.28 12.33 -9.51
C ILE A 228 4.05 13.07 -10.06
N PRO A 229 2.83 12.88 -9.51
CA PRO A 229 1.65 13.59 -10.02
C PRO A 229 1.73 15.11 -9.80
N ASN A 230 2.36 15.58 -8.73
CA ASN A 230 2.42 17.01 -8.41
C ASN A 230 3.33 17.82 -9.36
N ARG A 231 4.26 17.14 -10.04
CA ARG A 231 5.23 17.77 -10.95
C ARG A 231 4.87 17.63 -12.42
N VAL A 232 3.79 16.91 -12.74
CA VAL A 232 3.40 16.71 -14.12
C VAL A 232 2.93 18.04 -14.74
N GLN A 233 3.39 18.33 -15.96
CA GLN A 233 2.93 19.49 -16.73
C GLN A 233 1.90 19.11 -17.80
N LYS A 234 1.94 17.86 -18.28
CA LYS A 234 1.01 17.30 -19.27
C LYS A 234 0.50 15.95 -18.81
N VAL A 235 -0.81 15.79 -18.74
CA VAL A 235 -1.42 14.55 -18.22
C VAL A 235 -1.05 13.33 -19.09
N ASP A 236 -0.82 13.53 -20.39
CA ASP A 236 -0.45 12.44 -21.30
C ASP A 236 0.94 11.85 -20.99
N GLU A 237 1.88 12.62 -20.42
CA GLU A 237 3.18 12.11 -19.98
C GLU A 237 3.03 11.16 -18.79
N LEU A 238 2.25 11.57 -17.78
CA LEU A 238 1.91 10.74 -16.62
C LEU A 238 1.13 9.49 -17.02
N LYS A 239 0.21 9.62 -17.98
CA LYS A 239 -0.53 8.48 -18.54
C LYS A 239 0.41 7.46 -19.21
N ASN A 240 1.36 7.92 -20.01
CA ASN A 240 2.34 7.04 -20.68
C ASN A 240 3.26 6.36 -19.67
N TYR A 241 3.77 7.12 -18.70
CA TYR A 241 4.53 6.58 -17.57
C TYR A 241 3.77 5.47 -16.84
N TYR A 242 2.53 5.74 -16.44
CA TYR A 242 1.72 4.80 -15.69
C TYR A 242 1.31 3.57 -16.51
N ASN A 243 1.04 3.73 -17.81
CA ASN A 243 0.78 2.60 -18.71
C ASN A 243 1.99 1.66 -18.82
N ASN A 244 3.20 2.22 -18.95
CA ASN A 244 4.43 1.43 -18.95
C ASN A 244 4.61 0.69 -17.63
N PHE A 245 4.35 1.37 -16.51
CA PHE A 245 4.37 0.76 -15.18
C PHE A 245 3.38 -0.42 -15.05
N ILE A 246 2.14 -0.27 -15.55
CA ILE A 246 1.16 -1.36 -15.58
C ILE A 246 1.67 -2.57 -16.37
N GLN A 247 2.37 -2.35 -17.49
CA GLN A 247 2.97 -3.46 -18.24
C GLN A 247 4.02 -4.20 -17.42
N GLN A 248 4.85 -3.48 -16.64
CA GLN A 248 5.81 -4.12 -15.74
C GLN A 248 5.11 -4.98 -14.68
N VAL A 249 4.02 -4.49 -14.06
CA VAL A 249 3.22 -5.29 -13.11
C VAL A 249 2.72 -6.58 -13.77
N LYS A 250 2.25 -6.50 -15.02
CA LYS A 250 1.81 -7.69 -15.78
C LYS A 250 2.94 -8.67 -16.06
N VAL A 251 4.13 -8.17 -16.39
CA VAL A 251 5.33 -9.01 -16.59
C VAL A 251 5.65 -9.77 -15.30
N GLU A 252 5.67 -9.12 -14.13
CA GLU A 252 5.94 -9.81 -12.87
C GLU A 252 4.91 -10.91 -12.56
N ILE A 253 3.62 -10.64 -12.77
CA ILE A 253 2.57 -11.67 -12.61
C ILE A 253 2.80 -12.84 -13.58
N ASN A 254 3.19 -12.56 -14.82
CA ASN A 254 3.42 -13.58 -15.83
C ASN A 254 4.67 -14.43 -15.53
N ASN A 255 5.70 -13.85 -14.92
CA ASN A 255 6.94 -14.53 -14.54
C ASN A 255 6.76 -15.53 -13.40
N ILE A 256 5.70 -15.42 -12.59
CA ILE A 256 5.40 -16.42 -11.56
C ILE A 256 5.20 -17.80 -12.21
N PRO A 257 5.96 -18.85 -11.81
CA PRO A 257 6.03 -20.15 -12.47
C PRO A 257 4.81 -21.04 -12.16
N ILE A 258 3.62 -20.47 -12.31
CA ILE A 258 2.33 -21.11 -12.07
C ILE A 258 1.47 -20.92 -13.31
N GLN A 259 0.67 -21.93 -13.65
CA GLN A 259 -0.26 -21.89 -14.78
C GLN A 259 -1.18 -20.65 -14.74
N SER A 260 -1.33 -19.95 -15.87
CA SER A 260 -2.07 -18.69 -15.96
C SER A 260 -3.49 -18.72 -15.42
N SER A 261 -4.20 -19.85 -15.54
CA SER A 261 -5.55 -20.03 -14.98
C SER A 261 -5.58 -19.88 -13.46
N LYS A 262 -4.54 -20.33 -12.77
CA LYS A 262 -4.39 -20.21 -11.30
C LYS A 262 -3.98 -18.81 -10.87
N LYS A 263 -3.35 -18.03 -11.76
CA LYS A 263 -2.95 -16.64 -11.52
C LYS A 263 -4.09 -15.64 -11.70
N LEU A 264 -5.25 -16.08 -12.21
CA LEU A 264 -6.35 -15.19 -12.58
C LEU A 264 -6.90 -14.38 -11.40
N HIS A 265 -6.99 -15.00 -10.21
CA HIS A 265 -7.41 -14.31 -9.00
C HIS A 265 -6.45 -13.20 -8.63
N LEU A 266 -5.15 -13.50 -8.54
CA LEU A 266 -4.11 -12.50 -8.28
C LEU A 266 -4.15 -11.38 -9.33
N LYS A 267 -4.21 -11.73 -10.62
CA LYS A 267 -4.25 -10.77 -11.72
C LYS A 267 -5.40 -9.78 -11.57
N ILE A 268 -6.62 -10.26 -11.30
CA ILE A 268 -7.77 -9.37 -11.10
C ILE A 268 -7.58 -8.47 -9.87
N SER A 269 -6.92 -8.92 -8.79
CA SER A 269 -6.64 -8.07 -7.62
C SER A 269 -5.72 -6.92 -7.99
N LEU A 270 -4.58 -7.26 -8.59
CA LEU A 270 -3.50 -6.32 -8.87
C LEU A 270 -3.95 -5.33 -9.96
N MET A 271 -4.64 -5.82 -10.99
CA MET A 271 -5.24 -4.94 -12.00
C MET A 271 -6.36 -4.06 -11.42
N GLY A 272 -7.05 -4.53 -10.38
CA GLY A 272 -7.95 -3.72 -9.55
C GLY A 272 -7.25 -2.50 -8.95
N ILE A 273 -6.08 -2.70 -8.36
CA ILE A 273 -5.28 -1.61 -7.78
C ILE A 273 -4.78 -0.68 -8.88
N CYS A 274 -4.19 -1.21 -9.96
CA CYS A 274 -3.72 -0.40 -11.09
C CYS A 274 -4.85 0.41 -11.75
N ALA A 275 -6.06 -0.14 -11.83
CA ALA A 275 -7.19 0.57 -12.41
C ALA A 275 -7.59 1.82 -11.60
N LEU A 276 -7.31 1.88 -10.30
CA LEU A 276 -7.53 3.09 -9.50
C LEU A 276 -6.66 4.25 -10.01
N GLY A 277 -5.38 3.99 -10.32
CA GLY A 277 -4.51 5.02 -10.89
C GLY A 277 -4.96 5.49 -12.26
N VAL A 278 -5.54 4.61 -13.08
CA VAL A 278 -6.14 5.00 -14.36
C VAL A 278 -7.35 5.93 -14.16
N VAL A 279 -8.19 5.67 -13.15
CA VAL A 279 -9.30 6.57 -12.79
C VAL A 279 -8.79 7.94 -12.35
N ALA A 280 -7.74 7.98 -11.54
CA ALA A 280 -7.11 9.23 -11.10
C ALA A 280 -6.56 10.05 -12.27
N ILE A 281 -5.81 9.41 -13.17
CA ILE A 281 -5.25 10.06 -14.36
C ILE A 281 -6.38 10.55 -15.29
N HIS A 282 -7.48 9.81 -15.39
CA HIS A 282 -8.65 10.26 -16.16
C HIS A 282 -9.27 11.53 -15.58
N GLN A 283 -9.32 11.67 -14.25
CA GLN A 283 -9.79 12.90 -13.62
C GLN A 283 -8.84 14.08 -13.87
N LEU A 284 -7.52 13.87 -13.79
CA LEU A 284 -6.55 14.89 -14.18
C LEU A 284 -6.74 15.32 -15.65
N LYS A 285 -7.05 14.38 -16.55
CA LYS A 285 -7.31 14.70 -17.97
C LYS A 285 -8.57 15.55 -18.13
N ASN A 286 -9.61 15.29 -17.34
CA ASN A 286 -10.83 16.09 -17.34
C ASN A 286 -10.55 17.52 -16.84
N ILE A 287 -9.67 17.68 -15.85
CA ILE A 287 -9.20 19.00 -15.40
C ILE A 287 -8.43 19.70 -16.52
N GLU A 288 -7.45 19.03 -17.13
CA GLU A 288 -6.66 19.58 -18.25
C GLU A 288 -7.56 20.04 -19.40
N THR A 289 -8.61 19.28 -19.72
CA THR A 289 -9.58 19.65 -20.76
C THR A 289 -10.44 20.84 -20.33
N LYS A 290 -10.94 20.86 -19.09
CA LYS A 290 -11.76 21.97 -18.54
C LYS A 290 -11.03 23.31 -18.57
N TYR A 291 -9.71 23.31 -18.33
CA TYR A 291 -8.89 24.53 -18.26
C TYR A 291 -8.05 24.79 -19.53
N ASN A 292 -8.24 24.01 -20.60
CA ASN A 292 -7.46 24.10 -21.85
C ASN A 292 -5.93 24.04 -21.61
N GLY A 293 -5.52 23.09 -20.78
CA GLY A 293 -4.17 22.93 -20.24
C GLY A 293 -4.24 22.52 -18.78
N LEU A 294 -3.19 21.89 -18.25
CA LEU A 294 -3.14 21.52 -16.85
C LEU A 294 -2.75 22.75 -16.02
N PRO A 295 -3.65 23.31 -15.19
CA PRO A 295 -3.31 24.43 -14.34
C PRO A 295 -2.33 23.99 -13.25
N LYS A 296 -1.69 24.97 -12.59
CA LYS A 296 -0.90 24.68 -11.39
C LYS A 296 -1.81 24.04 -10.34
N LEU A 297 -1.49 22.83 -9.90
CA LEU A 297 -2.38 22.06 -9.02
C LEU A 297 -2.65 22.76 -7.68
N ASN A 298 -1.72 23.60 -7.21
CA ASN A 298 -1.90 24.39 -5.99
C ASN A 298 -2.94 25.52 -6.10
N THR A 299 -3.40 25.86 -7.30
CA THR A 299 -4.48 26.84 -7.50
C THR A 299 -5.86 26.19 -7.58
N LEU A 300 -5.95 24.85 -7.55
CA LEU A 300 -7.20 24.12 -7.63
C LEU A 300 -7.81 23.87 -6.25
N THR A 301 -9.14 23.76 -6.20
CA THR A 301 -9.85 23.49 -4.94
C THR A 301 -9.75 22.01 -4.55
N ARG A 302 -10.00 21.72 -3.27
CA ARG A 302 -10.16 20.33 -2.79
C ARG A 302 -11.15 19.53 -3.63
N LYS A 303 -12.27 20.14 -4.02
CA LYS A 303 -13.32 19.49 -4.80
C LYS A 303 -12.86 19.14 -6.21
N ASP A 304 -11.97 19.93 -6.80
CA ASP A 304 -11.43 19.64 -8.13
C ASP A 304 -10.42 18.47 -8.10
N LEU A 305 -9.68 18.31 -7.00
CA LEU A 305 -8.58 17.35 -6.89
C LEU A 305 -8.91 16.04 -6.17
N ILE A 306 -10.00 15.98 -5.41
CA ILE A 306 -10.40 14.74 -4.72
C ILE A 306 -11.15 13.82 -5.67
N ILE A 307 -10.70 12.57 -5.67
CA ILE A 307 -11.28 11.48 -6.45
C ILE A 307 -12.35 10.78 -5.63
N ASP A 308 -13.61 11.01 -5.98
CA ASP A 308 -14.74 10.31 -5.36
C ASP A 308 -15.01 8.95 -6.03
N MET A 309 -14.56 7.87 -5.39
CA MET A 309 -14.79 6.50 -5.87
C MET A 309 -16.21 5.98 -5.62
N GLU A 310 -17.08 6.72 -4.93
CA GLU A 310 -18.50 6.38 -4.78
C GLU A 310 -19.32 6.79 -6.01
N LYS A 311 -18.79 7.71 -6.82
CA LYS A 311 -19.42 8.12 -8.08
C LYS A 311 -19.49 6.97 -9.07
N PHE A 312 -20.70 6.66 -9.55
CA PHE A 312 -20.95 5.56 -10.49
C PHE A 312 -20.06 5.60 -11.74
N SER A 313 -19.79 6.78 -12.30
CA SER A 313 -18.90 6.92 -13.47
C SER A 313 -17.47 6.43 -13.20
N ASN A 314 -16.97 6.65 -11.99
CA ASN A 314 -15.62 6.22 -11.58
C ASN A 314 -15.59 4.72 -11.31
N ILE A 315 -16.63 4.18 -10.65
CA ILE A 315 -16.81 2.73 -10.46
C ILE A 315 -16.88 2.02 -11.82
N TRP A 316 -17.66 2.55 -12.77
CA TRP A 316 -17.77 1.98 -14.11
C TRP A 316 -16.45 2.03 -14.88
N LEU A 317 -15.75 3.17 -14.87
CA LEU A 317 -14.43 3.29 -15.48
C LEU A 317 -13.43 2.30 -14.87
N TRP A 318 -13.44 2.17 -13.54
CA TRP A 318 -12.63 1.19 -12.83
C TRP A 318 -12.93 -0.24 -13.30
N LEU A 319 -14.19 -0.69 -13.24
CA LEU A 319 -14.63 -2.02 -13.67
C LEU A 319 -14.22 -2.33 -15.12
N LYS A 320 -14.49 -1.39 -16.02
CA LYS A 320 -14.11 -1.48 -17.44
C LYS A 320 -12.60 -1.65 -17.58
N THR A 321 -11.82 -0.86 -16.84
CA THR A 321 -10.36 -0.89 -16.89
C THR A 321 -9.82 -2.21 -16.34
N VAL A 322 -10.32 -2.70 -15.20
CA VAL A 322 -9.91 -4.00 -14.64
C VAL A 322 -10.14 -5.12 -15.64
N TYR A 323 -11.30 -5.13 -16.33
CA TYR A 323 -11.59 -6.12 -17.36
C TYR A 323 -10.55 -6.11 -18.48
N PHE A 324 -10.26 -4.93 -19.06
CA PHE A 324 -9.28 -4.79 -20.14
C PHE A 324 -7.87 -5.17 -19.69
N LEU A 325 -7.46 -4.71 -18.51
CA LEU A 325 -6.15 -5.00 -17.95
C LEU A 325 -5.99 -6.48 -17.58
N SER A 326 -7.06 -7.18 -17.22
CA SER A 326 -7.02 -8.59 -16.84
C SER A 326 -7.09 -9.54 -18.05
N LYS A 327 -7.65 -9.08 -19.19
CA LYS A 327 -7.77 -9.87 -20.42
C LYS A 327 -6.42 -10.13 -21.08
N ASN A 328 -5.60 -9.09 -21.18
CA ASN A 328 -4.23 -9.10 -21.73
C ASN A 328 -3.26 -9.39 -20.60
#